data_AF-A0A4Y2GQI9-F1
#
_entry.id   AF-A0A4Y2GQI9-F1
#
_cell.length_a   1.000
_cell.length_b   1.000
_cell.length_c   1.000
_cell.angle_alpha   90.00
_cell.angle_beta   90.00
_cell.angle_gamma   90.00
#
_symmetry.space_group_name_H-M   'P 1'
#
loop_
_entity.id
_entity.type
_entity.pdbx_description
1 polymer ?
#
loop_
_entity_poly.entity_id
_entity_poly.type
_entity_poly.pdbx_seq_one_letter_code
_entity_poly.pdbx_strand_id
1 'polypeptide(L)'
;DLITDSKGKRAIVITGGPGSGKTAIVSQLVEYSSFRVKKEDAIYHDIQSLDGSDYNMSNSSSSDSGLYQSISTLHHCGARSLGNRVVAYHLCQTDNNITCLVPEFVHSIAAHLCRAPQLAAYRDLVARDQSLQDLLSMPSCIADANAAFRLGILEPLSVLRSKSKIPNTTCLLVIDGLNEAEYHRPDYGDSIASFLIRHFEAIPPWLKLLLTIRTSYGEIMKKLPSHYISLDKASMSENIQKDLCTYIMHRINTSSSIRANITVNNSKVEGSSTSKYVFMRHFIF
;
A
#
# COMPACT_ATOMS: atom_id res chain seq x y z
N ASP A 1 -8.40 -15.13 1.19
CA ASP A 1 -8.11 -13.76 0.73
C ASP A 1 -9.03 -12.73 1.37
N LEU A 2 -8.48 -11.86 2.22
CA LEU A 2 -9.19 -10.72 2.83
C LEU A 2 -9.80 -9.76 1.77
N ILE A 3 -9.24 -9.79 0.55
CA ILE A 3 -9.67 -8.97 -0.57
C ILE A 3 -10.85 -9.61 -1.32
N THR A 4 -11.08 -10.92 -1.23
CA THR A 4 -12.24 -11.59 -1.85
C THR A 4 -13.37 -11.87 -0.88
N ASP A 5 -13.16 -11.67 0.43
CA ASP A 5 -14.22 -11.85 1.43
C ASP A 5 -15.39 -10.88 1.16
N SER A 6 -16.57 -11.46 0.94
CA SER A 6 -17.86 -10.79 0.69
C SER A 6 -18.66 -10.60 1.99
N LYS A 7 -18.20 -11.13 3.12
CA LYS A 7 -18.89 -11.06 4.42
C LYS A 7 -18.51 -9.79 5.18
N GLY A 8 -19.19 -8.68 4.88
CA GLY A 8 -19.38 -7.51 5.75
C GLY A 8 -18.16 -6.63 6.08
N LYS A 9 -16.93 -7.18 6.11
CA LYS A 9 -15.71 -6.45 6.48
C LYS A 9 -15.00 -5.94 5.23
N ARG A 10 -15.43 -4.77 4.78
CA ARG A 10 -14.92 -4.11 3.56
C ARG A 10 -13.71 -3.20 3.81
N ALA A 11 -13.32 -3.03 5.07
CA ALA A 11 -12.14 -2.30 5.48
C ALA A 11 -11.07 -3.23 6.07
N ILE A 12 -9.81 -2.91 5.81
CA ILE A 12 -8.63 -3.52 6.39
C ILE A 12 -7.89 -2.41 7.11
N VAL A 13 -7.69 -2.56 8.41
CA VAL A 13 -7.00 -1.59 9.27
C VAL A 13 -5.67 -2.20 9.71
N ILE A 14 -4.57 -1.60 9.27
CA ILE A 14 -3.22 -1.94 9.71
C ILE A 14 -2.87 -1.07 10.92
N THR A 15 -2.68 -1.70 12.07
CA THR A 15 -2.27 -1.05 13.32
C THR A 15 -0.80 -1.29 13.61
N GLY A 16 -0.17 -0.37 14.32
CA GLY A 16 1.19 -0.52 14.81
C GLY A 16 1.75 0.76 15.44
N GLY A 17 2.75 0.64 16.30
CA GLY A 17 3.45 1.75 16.93
C GLY A 17 4.29 2.58 15.95
N PRO A 18 4.91 3.68 16.42
CA PRO A 18 5.92 4.40 15.65
C PRO A 18 7.03 3.45 15.15
N GLY A 19 7.50 3.64 13.91
CA GLY A 19 8.56 2.79 13.33
C GLY A 19 8.12 1.39 12.90
N SER A 20 6.86 0.98 13.11
CA SER A 20 6.39 -0.38 12.79
C SER A 20 6.27 -0.69 11.28
N GLY A 21 6.65 0.23 10.39
CA GLY A 21 6.63 0.01 8.94
C GLY A 21 5.29 0.17 8.21
N LYS A 22 4.23 0.72 8.86
CA LYS A 22 2.91 0.94 8.23
C LYS A 22 3.00 1.73 6.91
N THR A 23 3.61 2.91 6.96
CA THR A 23 3.80 3.78 5.79
C THR A 23 4.69 3.12 4.73
N ALA A 24 5.65 2.28 5.13
CA ALA A 24 6.49 1.55 4.17
C ALA A 24 5.67 0.53 3.37
N ILE A 25 4.74 -0.19 4.03
CA ILE A 25 3.81 -1.10 3.36
C ILE A 25 2.92 -0.34 2.37
N VAL A 26 2.35 0.80 2.78
CA VAL A 26 1.52 1.62 1.87
C VAL A 26 2.34 2.16 0.71
N SER A 27 3.55 2.67 0.97
CA SER A 27 4.44 3.22 -0.05
C SER A 27 4.79 2.16 -1.10
N GLN A 28 5.15 0.95 -0.67
CA GLN A 28 5.43 -0.16 -1.58
C GLN A 28 4.18 -0.56 -2.38
N LEU A 29 3.00 -0.55 -1.75
CA LEU A 29 1.76 -0.88 -2.43
C LEU A 29 1.40 0.16 -3.52
N VAL A 30 1.57 1.45 -3.21
CA VAL A 30 1.38 2.55 -4.16
C VAL A 30 2.42 2.50 -5.28
N GLU A 31 3.67 2.13 -4.98
CA GLU A 31 4.73 1.94 -5.99
C GLU A 31 4.37 0.86 -7.02
N TYR A 32 3.70 -0.21 -6.60
CA TYR A 32 3.22 -1.25 -7.51
C TYR A 32 1.90 -0.90 -8.21
N SER A 33 1.30 0.25 -7.93
CA SER A 33 0.04 0.67 -8.54
C SER A 33 0.25 1.39 -9.88
N SER A 34 -0.85 1.66 -10.56
CA SER A 34 -0.87 2.47 -11.78
C SER A 34 -0.46 3.94 -11.58
N PHE A 35 -0.35 4.40 -10.32
CA PHE A 35 0.05 5.76 -9.98
C PHE A 35 1.55 6.00 -10.06
N ARG A 36 2.35 4.93 -10.24
CA ARG A 36 3.77 5.07 -10.48
C ARG A 36 3.98 5.94 -11.72
N VAL A 37 4.59 7.11 -11.53
CA VAL A 37 5.22 7.83 -12.63
C VAL A 37 6.29 6.86 -13.14
N LYS A 38 6.11 6.35 -14.36
CA LYS A 38 7.17 5.65 -15.08
C LYS A 38 8.28 6.67 -15.32
N LYS A 39 9.10 6.91 -14.30
CA LYS A 39 10.44 7.43 -14.50
C LYS A 39 11.06 6.42 -15.47
N GLU A 40 11.48 6.92 -16.62
CA GLU A 40 12.06 6.18 -17.73
C GLU A 40 12.83 4.95 -17.25
N ASP A 41 12.73 3.85 -18.00
CA ASP A 41 13.43 2.59 -17.81
C ASP A 41 14.95 2.78 -17.66
N ALA A 42 15.38 3.21 -16.48
CA ALA A 42 16.74 3.36 -16.07
C ALA A 42 16.84 2.83 -14.64
N ILE A 43 17.52 1.68 -14.52
CA ILE A 43 18.11 1.08 -13.31
C ILE A 43 17.41 -0.17 -12.71
N TYR A 44 16.29 -0.67 -13.24
CA TYR A 44 15.76 -2.01 -12.81
C TYR A 44 15.31 -2.96 -13.95
N HIS A 45 15.82 -2.77 -15.16
CA HIS A 45 15.81 -3.80 -16.20
C HIS A 45 17.26 -4.23 -16.47
N ASP A 46 17.76 -5.17 -15.67
CA ASP A 46 18.98 -5.89 -16.03
C ASP A 46 18.91 -7.37 -15.57
N ILE A 47 17.83 -8.09 -15.92
CA ILE A 47 17.83 -9.58 -15.90
C ILE A 47 16.97 -10.19 -17.04
N GLN A 48 16.42 -9.43 -18.00
CA GLN A 48 15.58 -10.03 -19.06
C GLN A 48 15.78 -9.38 -20.43
N SER A 49 16.99 -9.46 -20.97
CA SER A 49 17.22 -9.35 -22.42
C SER A 49 18.66 -9.75 -22.76
N LEU A 50 18.91 -11.05 -22.89
CA LEU A 50 19.91 -11.57 -23.83
C LEU A 50 19.33 -12.85 -24.44
N ASP A 51 19.08 -12.74 -25.74
CA ASP A 51 18.65 -13.78 -26.67
C ASP A 51 19.81 -14.75 -26.97
N GLY A 52 19.49 -15.88 -27.60
CA GLY A 52 20.23 -17.15 -27.55
C GLY A 52 21.70 -17.18 -27.97
N SER A 53 22.47 -18.04 -27.30
CA SER A 53 23.27 -19.12 -27.93
C SER A 53 23.99 -19.95 -26.86
N ASP A 54 23.79 -21.28 -26.95
CA ASP A 54 24.60 -22.40 -26.46
C ASP A 54 25.75 -22.12 -25.49
N TYR A 55 25.66 -22.59 -24.24
CA TYR A 55 26.74 -23.32 -23.55
C TYR A 55 26.18 -24.10 -22.35
N ASN A 56 26.32 -25.44 -22.41
CA ASN A 56 26.23 -26.35 -21.27
C ASN A 56 27.21 -25.94 -20.16
N MET A 57 26.79 -25.93 -18.87
CA MET A 57 27.45 -26.74 -17.83
C MET A 57 26.72 -26.78 -16.48
N SER A 58 26.60 -28.01 -15.98
CA SER A 58 26.58 -28.48 -14.58
C SER A 58 25.50 -28.00 -13.61
N ASN A 59 24.58 -28.94 -13.34
CA ASN A 59 23.92 -29.16 -12.07
C ASN A 59 24.90 -29.07 -10.88
N SER A 60 24.77 -28.02 -10.07
CA SER A 60 25.15 -28.07 -8.66
C SER A 60 23.87 -27.99 -7.83
N SER A 61 23.44 -29.14 -7.35
CA SER A 61 22.34 -29.31 -6.42
C SER A 61 22.59 -28.54 -5.12
N SER A 62 22.05 -27.33 -5.04
CA SER A 62 21.75 -26.66 -3.77
C SER A 62 20.24 -26.48 -3.71
N SER A 63 19.57 -27.53 -3.22
CA SER A 63 18.12 -27.77 -3.22
C SER A 63 17.28 -26.74 -2.44
N ASP A 64 17.88 -25.66 -1.93
CA ASP A 64 17.22 -24.66 -1.10
C ASP A 64 17.15 -23.27 -1.77
N SER A 65 17.96 -23.00 -2.80
CA SER A 65 18.02 -21.68 -3.46
C SER A 65 16.88 -21.42 -4.45
N GLY A 66 16.32 -22.46 -5.07
CA GLY A 66 15.19 -22.35 -6.01
C GLY A 66 13.85 -22.02 -5.35
N LEU A 67 13.63 -22.48 -4.11
CA LEU A 67 12.41 -22.19 -3.36
C LEU A 67 12.33 -20.71 -2.97
N TYR A 68 13.43 -20.08 -2.53
CA TYR A 68 13.42 -18.68 -2.12
C TYR A 68 13.40 -17.67 -3.27
N GLN A 69 14.00 -18.00 -4.42
CA GLN A 69 13.81 -17.20 -5.64
C GLN A 69 12.33 -17.21 -6.05
N SER A 70 11.69 -18.36 -5.93
CA SER A 70 10.26 -18.54 -6.17
C SER A 70 9.42 -17.76 -5.14
N ILE A 71 9.76 -17.81 -3.86
CA ILE A 71 9.05 -17.09 -2.78
C ILE A 71 9.20 -15.56 -2.92
N SER A 72 10.39 -15.04 -3.21
CA SER A 72 10.63 -13.60 -3.39
C SER A 72 9.92 -13.05 -4.63
N THR A 73 9.91 -13.81 -5.72
CA THR A 73 9.13 -13.48 -6.92
C THR A 73 7.63 -13.65 -6.69
N LEU A 74 7.18 -14.63 -5.91
CA LEU A 74 5.78 -14.79 -5.49
C LEU A 74 5.30 -13.65 -4.59
N HIS A 75 6.12 -13.19 -3.63
CA HIS A 75 5.82 -12.02 -2.80
C HIS A 75 5.73 -10.76 -3.64
N HIS A 76 6.65 -10.58 -4.59
CA HIS A 76 6.62 -9.43 -5.50
C HIS A 76 5.43 -9.52 -6.48
N CYS A 77 5.06 -10.71 -6.97
CA CYS A 77 3.89 -10.94 -7.81
C CYS A 77 2.59 -10.70 -7.03
N GLY A 78 2.52 -11.12 -5.76
CA GLY A 78 1.40 -10.87 -4.87
C GLY A 78 1.22 -9.37 -4.57
N ALA A 79 2.29 -8.69 -4.16
CA ALA A 79 2.28 -7.25 -3.91
C ALA A 79 1.97 -6.44 -5.18
N ARG A 80 2.48 -6.86 -6.34
CA ARG A 80 2.14 -6.25 -7.64
C ARG A 80 0.69 -6.46 -8.03
N SER A 81 0.17 -7.67 -7.85
CA SER A 81 -1.25 -7.99 -8.06
C SER A 81 -2.16 -7.13 -7.16
N LEU A 82 -1.72 -6.88 -5.92
CA LEU A 82 -2.44 -6.01 -4.99
C LEU A 82 -2.35 -4.54 -5.40
N GLY A 83 -1.16 -4.07 -5.77
CA GLY A 83 -0.92 -2.70 -6.24
C GLY A 83 -1.78 -2.34 -7.45
N ASN A 84 -1.94 -3.27 -8.40
CA ASN A 84 -2.81 -3.09 -9.56
C ASN A 84 -4.29 -2.82 -9.21
N ARG A 85 -4.74 -3.23 -8.01
CA ARG A 85 -6.11 -2.98 -7.53
C ARG A 85 -6.27 -1.60 -6.89
N VAL A 86 -5.18 -0.90 -6.57
CA VAL A 86 -5.24 0.44 -5.98
C VAL A 86 -5.74 1.44 -7.01
N VAL A 87 -6.87 2.08 -6.70
CA VAL A 87 -7.53 3.09 -7.55
C VAL A 87 -7.47 4.50 -6.98
N ALA A 88 -7.10 4.63 -5.72
CA ALA A 88 -6.80 5.92 -5.11
C ALA A 88 -6.03 5.71 -3.82
N TYR A 89 -5.26 6.73 -3.44
CA TYR A 89 -4.60 6.77 -2.15
C TYR A 89 -4.62 8.18 -1.56
N HIS A 90 -4.45 8.28 -0.25
CA HIS A 90 -4.31 9.54 0.46
C HIS A 90 -3.33 9.37 1.62
N LEU A 91 -2.40 10.31 1.78
CA LEU A 91 -1.33 10.23 2.77
C LEU A 91 -1.49 11.42 3.73
N CYS A 92 -1.91 11.12 4.97
CA CYS A 92 -2.01 12.14 6.01
C CYS A 92 -0.62 12.37 6.60
N GLN A 93 -0.17 13.62 6.61
CA GLN A 93 1.16 14.01 7.06
C GLN A 93 1.07 14.92 8.28
N THR A 94 1.85 14.62 9.33
CA THR A 94 1.84 15.41 10.57
C THR A 94 2.32 16.85 10.35
N ASP A 95 3.27 17.04 9.44
CA ASP A 95 3.91 18.32 9.12
C ASP A 95 3.14 19.14 8.07
N ASN A 96 2.11 18.56 7.45
CA ASN A 96 1.23 19.24 6.50
C ASN A 96 -0.23 19.01 6.85
N ASN A 97 -0.78 19.87 7.70
CA ASN A 97 -2.16 19.79 8.18
C ASN A 97 -3.22 19.85 7.07
N ILE A 98 -2.91 20.42 5.91
CA ILE A 98 -3.84 20.46 4.76
C ILE A 98 -4.20 19.03 4.33
N THR A 99 -3.22 18.11 4.35
CA THR A 99 -3.43 16.68 4.05
C THR A 99 -4.29 15.95 5.07
N CYS A 100 -4.59 16.58 6.21
CA CYS A 100 -5.43 15.99 7.25
C CYS A 100 -6.89 16.47 7.19
N LEU A 101 -7.19 17.43 6.31
CA LEU A 101 -8.52 18.00 6.17
C LEU A 101 -9.42 17.12 5.28
N VAL A 102 -10.68 16.95 5.69
CA VAL A 102 -11.68 16.18 4.94
C VAL A 102 -11.90 16.72 3.50
N PRO A 103 -11.99 18.04 3.25
CA PRO A 103 -12.08 18.58 1.89
C PRO A 103 -10.93 18.16 0.98
N GLU A 104 -9.70 18.22 1.49
CA GLU A 104 -8.49 17.83 0.74
C GLU A 104 -8.49 16.33 0.46
N PHE A 105 -8.88 15.52 1.45
CA PHE A 105 -9.10 14.09 1.26
C PHE A 105 -10.08 13.82 0.11
N VAL A 106 -11.28 14.40 0.13
CA VAL A 106 -12.29 14.17 -0.92
C VAL A 106 -11.77 14.60 -2.29
N HIS A 107 -11.19 15.79 -2.39
CA HIS A 107 -10.65 16.32 -3.65
C HIS A 107 -9.52 15.44 -4.21
N SER A 108 -8.57 15.05 -3.36
CA SER A 108 -7.44 14.19 -3.77
C SER A 108 -7.89 12.79 -4.18
N ILE A 109 -8.88 12.19 -3.51
CA ILE A 109 -9.44 10.90 -3.93
C ILE A 109 -10.11 11.02 -5.30
N ALA A 110 -10.93 12.04 -5.54
CA ALA A 110 -11.55 12.25 -6.85
C ALA A 110 -10.50 12.35 -7.98
N ALA A 111 -9.42 13.10 -7.75
CA ALA A 111 -8.33 13.25 -8.71
C ALA A 111 -7.61 11.91 -8.98
N HIS A 112 -7.33 11.10 -7.96
CA HIS A 112 -6.72 9.78 -8.15
C HIS A 112 -7.64 8.82 -8.92
N LEU A 113 -8.94 8.80 -8.62
CA LEU A 113 -9.90 7.96 -9.33
C LEU A 113 -9.96 8.28 -10.82
N CYS A 114 -9.86 9.56 -11.21
CA CYS A 114 -9.78 9.98 -12.61
C CYS A 114 -8.50 9.49 -13.32
N ARG A 115 -7.42 9.23 -12.57
CA ARG A 115 -6.14 8.73 -13.11
C ARG A 115 -6.06 7.20 -13.13
N ALA A 116 -6.90 6.50 -12.38
CA ALA A 116 -6.91 5.03 -12.33
C ALA A 116 -7.39 4.43 -13.66
N PRO A 117 -6.58 3.61 -14.36
CA PRO A 117 -6.94 3.04 -15.66
C PRO A 117 -8.24 2.22 -15.64
N GLN A 118 -8.48 1.44 -14.57
CA GLN A 118 -9.71 0.67 -14.41
C GLN A 118 -10.97 1.53 -14.22
N LEU A 119 -10.83 2.82 -13.92
CA LEU A 119 -11.93 3.77 -13.73
C LEU A 119 -12.00 4.82 -14.85
N ALA A 120 -11.51 4.47 -16.05
CA ALA A 120 -11.60 5.33 -17.23
C ALA A 120 -13.01 5.90 -17.48
N ALA A 121 -14.07 5.12 -17.26
CA ALA A 121 -15.44 5.59 -17.42
C ALA A 121 -15.84 6.68 -16.40
N TYR A 122 -15.27 6.67 -15.19
CA TYR A 122 -15.47 7.74 -14.20
C TYR A 122 -14.75 9.02 -14.62
N ARG A 123 -13.50 8.90 -15.08
CA ARG A 123 -12.75 10.03 -15.66
C ARG A 123 -13.53 10.67 -16.81
N ASP A 124 -14.01 9.86 -17.75
CA ASP A 124 -14.72 10.36 -18.93
C ASP A 124 -16.06 11.00 -18.56
N LEU A 125 -16.73 10.52 -17.51
CA LEU A 125 -17.94 11.14 -16.96
C LEU A 125 -17.63 12.52 -16.37
N VAL A 126 -16.63 12.60 -15.47
CA VAL A 126 -16.20 13.87 -14.86
C VAL A 126 -15.75 14.87 -15.92
N ALA A 127 -15.02 14.42 -16.95
CA ALA A 127 -14.57 15.30 -18.03
C ALA A 127 -15.71 15.90 -18.87
N ARG A 128 -16.87 15.22 -18.95
CA ARG A 128 -18.03 15.66 -19.75
C ARG A 128 -19.03 16.49 -18.96
N ASP A 129 -19.12 16.27 -17.65
CA ASP A 129 -20.12 16.90 -16.79
C ASP A 129 -19.52 18.06 -15.99
N GLN A 130 -19.81 19.29 -16.40
CA GLN A 130 -19.32 20.50 -15.72
C GLN A 130 -19.84 20.58 -14.28
N SER A 131 -21.08 20.16 -14.02
CA SER A 131 -21.64 20.21 -12.67
C SER A 131 -20.89 19.28 -11.71
N LEU A 132 -20.44 18.14 -12.22
CA LEU A 132 -19.64 17.18 -11.47
C LEU A 132 -18.23 17.73 -11.20
N GLN A 133 -17.62 18.44 -12.15
CA GLN A 133 -16.33 19.13 -11.95
C GLN A 133 -16.44 20.22 -10.88
N ASP A 134 -17.48 21.04 -10.95
CA ASP A 134 -17.71 22.12 -9.99
C ASP A 134 -17.93 21.55 -8.59
N LEU A 135 -18.70 20.46 -8.48
CA LEU A 135 -18.94 19.76 -7.22
C LEU A 135 -17.65 19.16 -6.61
N LEU A 136 -16.74 18.66 -7.45
CA LEU A 136 -15.45 18.08 -7.04
C LEU A 136 -14.33 19.12 -6.90
N SER A 137 -14.60 20.39 -7.20
CA SER A 137 -13.64 21.48 -7.04
C SER A 137 -13.30 21.71 -5.57
N MET A 138 -12.10 22.24 -5.30
CA MET A 138 -11.67 22.52 -3.93
C MET A 138 -12.64 23.45 -3.17
N PRO A 139 -13.15 24.56 -3.76
CA PRO A 139 -14.13 25.41 -3.07
C PRO A 139 -15.41 24.66 -2.67
N SER A 140 -15.93 23.79 -3.55
CA SER A 140 -17.11 22.99 -3.25
C SER A 140 -16.85 21.91 -2.19
N CYS A 141 -15.67 21.27 -2.22
CA CYS A 141 -15.25 20.34 -1.18
C CYS A 141 -15.14 21.03 0.20
N ILE A 142 -14.66 22.29 0.24
CA ILE A 142 -14.59 23.08 1.47
C ILE A 142 -16.01 23.45 1.94
N ALA A 143 -16.89 23.82 1.02
CA ALA A 143 -18.27 24.21 1.34
C ALA A 143 -19.11 23.03 1.86
N ASP A 144 -19.05 21.88 1.20
CA ASP A 144 -19.73 20.64 1.63
C ASP A 144 -19.01 19.38 1.13
N ALA A 145 -18.04 18.91 1.92
CA ALA A 145 -17.34 17.66 1.66
C ALA A 145 -18.27 16.43 1.65
N ASN A 146 -19.41 16.45 2.38
CA ASN A 146 -20.34 15.32 2.38
C ASN A 146 -21.08 15.21 1.05
N ALA A 147 -21.50 16.34 0.46
CA ALA A 147 -22.11 16.36 -0.86
C ALA A 147 -21.09 15.99 -1.94
N ALA A 148 -19.90 16.59 -1.91
CA ALA A 148 -18.83 16.29 -2.86
C ALA A 148 -18.44 14.80 -2.85
N PHE A 149 -18.34 14.18 -1.68
CA PHE A 149 -18.03 12.76 -1.59
C PHE A 149 -19.18 11.86 -2.07
N ARG A 150 -20.42 12.11 -1.63
CA ARG A 150 -21.56 11.25 -1.97
C ARG A 150 -21.98 11.39 -3.43
N LEU A 151 -22.31 12.62 -3.84
CA LEU A 151 -22.81 12.92 -5.18
C LEU A 151 -21.69 12.96 -6.22
N GLY A 152 -20.49 13.39 -5.81
CA GLY A 152 -19.35 13.54 -6.71
C GLY A 152 -18.57 12.25 -6.95
N ILE A 153 -18.50 11.36 -5.95
CA ILE A 153 -17.67 10.14 -6.02
C ILE A 153 -18.53 8.88 -5.90
N LEU A 154 -19.24 8.67 -4.78
CA LEU A 154 -19.85 7.37 -4.48
C LEU A 154 -21.01 7.01 -5.42
N GLU A 155 -21.90 7.95 -5.70
CA GLU A 155 -23.04 7.74 -6.59
C GLU A 155 -22.61 7.51 -8.04
N PRO A 156 -21.74 8.34 -8.65
CA PRO A 156 -21.22 8.08 -9.99
C PRO A 156 -20.54 6.71 -10.11
N LEU A 157 -19.72 6.32 -9.14
CA LEU A 157 -19.09 5.00 -9.12
C LEU A 157 -20.11 3.86 -9.04
N SER A 158 -21.17 4.03 -8.25
CA SER A 158 -22.25 3.05 -8.12
C SER A 158 -23.03 2.90 -9.43
N VAL A 159 -23.38 4.02 -10.07
CA VAL A 159 -24.11 4.05 -11.35
C VAL A 159 -23.28 3.46 -12.48
N LEU A 160 -21.98 3.78 -12.54
CA LEU A 160 -21.08 3.23 -13.56
C LEU A 160 -20.90 1.71 -13.38
N ARG A 161 -20.86 1.23 -12.13
CA ARG A 161 -20.80 -0.21 -11.85
C ARG A 161 -22.09 -0.92 -12.23
N SER A 162 -23.26 -0.37 -11.91
CA SER A 162 -24.56 -0.98 -12.27
C SER A 162 -24.75 -1.05 -13.79
N LYS A 163 -24.22 -0.07 -14.53
CA LYS A 163 -24.19 -0.05 -16.01
C LYS A 163 -23.05 -0.87 -16.62
N SER A 164 -22.29 -1.64 -15.82
CA SER A 164 -21.15 -2.44 -16.26
C SER A 164 -20.08 -1.65 -17.04
N LYS A 165 -19.92 -0.35 -16.73
CA LYS A 165 -18.90 0.53 -17.34
C LYS A 165 -17.55 0.47 -16.63
N ILE A 166 -17.51 -0.09 -15.42
CA ILE A 166 -16.30 -0.34 -14.63
C ILE A 166 -16.10 -1.88 -14.57
N PRO A 167 -14.87 -2.40 -14.75
CA PRO A 167 -14.59 -3.84 -14.68
C PRO A 167 -15.08 -4.47 -13.38
N ASN A 168 -15.57 -5.72 -13.44
CA ASN A 168 -16.11 -6.44 -12.28
C ASN A 168 -15.01 -6.96 -11.33
N THR A 169 -14.07 -6.09 -10.94
CA THR A 169 -12.96 -6.39 -10.05
C THR A 169 -13.07 -5.62 -8.74
N THR A 170 -12.45 -6.14 -7.69
CA THR A 170 -12.28 -5.42 -6.42
C THR A 170 -11.20 -4.36 -6.58
N CYS A 171 -11.48 -3.16 -6.10
CA CYS A 171 -10.55 -2.04 -6.09
C CYS A 171 -10.20 -1.65 -4.65
N LEU A 172 -9.05 -0.99 -4.46
CA LEU A 172 -8.55 -0.54 -3.17
C LEU A 172 -8.43 0.98 -3.12
N LEU A 173 -8.98 1.56 -2.07
CA LEU A 173 -8.74 2.94 -1.63
C LEU A 173 -7.84 2.90 -0.40
N VAL A 174 -6.63 3.44 -0.52
CA VAL A 174 -5.59 3.36 0.51
C VAL A 174 -5.47 4.68 1.27
N ILE A 175 -5.49 4.66 2.59
CA ILE A 175 -5.39 5.87 3.41
C ILE A 175 -4.33 5.61 4.48
N ASP A 176 -3.20 6.32 4.37
CA ASP A 176 -2.11 6.23 5.34
C ASP A 176 -2.22 7.35 6.39
N GLY A 177 -1.96 7.02 7.64
CA GLY A 177 -1.78 8.00 8.70
C GLY A 177 -3.06 8.56 9.32
N LEU A 178 -4.12 7.76 9.48
CA LEU A 178 -5.39 8.27 10.07
C LEU A 178 -5.22 8.90 11.46
N ASN A 179 -4.21 8.49 12.23
CA ASN A 179 -3.88 9.11 13.51
C ASN A 179 -3.36 10.55 13.36
N GLU A 180 -2.71 10.89 12.25
CA GLU A 180 -2.27 12.26 11.96
C GLU A 180 -3.47 13.15 11.62
N ALA A 181 -4.45 12.59 10.90
CA ALA A 181 -5.72 13.27 10.63
C ALA A 181 -6.59 13.45 11.88
N GLU A 182 -6.54 12.52 12.83
CA GLU A 182 -7.19 12.72 14.13
C GLU A 182 -6.45 13.75 14.98
N TYR A 183 -5.11 13.78 14.93
CA TYR A 183 -4.33 14.77 15.65
C TYR A 183 -4.63 16.21 15.18
N HIS A 184 -4.81 16.40 13.87
CA HIS A 184 -5.19 17.68 13.25
C HIS A 184 -6.70 17.85 13.08
N ARG A 185 -7.50 17.10 13.84
CA ARG A 185 -8.95 17.20 13.78
C ARG A 185 -9.40 18.64 14.11
N PRO A 186 -10.31 19.24 13.31
CA PRO A 186 -10.85 20.55 13.62
C PRO A 186 -11.74 20.51 14.88
N ASP A 187 -11.82 21.63 15.60
CA ASP A 187 -12.66 21.78 16.80
C ASP A 187 -14.14 21.44 16.51
N TYR A 188 -14.58 21.72 15.29
CA TYR A 188 -15.92 21.41 14.81
C TYR A 188 -15.85 20.59 13.51
N GLY A 189 -16.63 19.53 13.46
CA GLY A 189 -16.72 18.63 12.30
C GLY A 189 -15.98 17.31 12.47
N ASP A 190 -15.64 16.71 11.34
CA ASP A 190 -15.06 15.37 11.27
C ASP A 190 -13.56 15.37 11.08
N SER A 191 -12.91 14.37 11.66
CA SER A 191 -11.64 13.88 11.14
C SER A 191 -11.89 12.98 9.93
N ILE A 192 -10.85 12.70 9.14
CA ILE A 192 -10.97 11.73 8.02
C ILE A 192 -11.51 10.38 8.53
N ALA A 193 -11.10 9.93 9.72
CA ALA A 193 -11.58 8.67 10.29
C ALA A 193 -13.08 8.71 10.60
N SER A 194 -13.59 9.75 11.29
CA SER A 194 -15.03 9.85 11.59
C SER A 194 -15.88 10.07 10.33
N PHE A 195 -15.34 10.79 9.35
CA PHE A 195 -15.96 10.96 8.04
C PHE A 195 -16.12 9.63 7.30
N LEU A 196 -15.07 8.81 7.22
CA LEU A 196 -15.12 7.48 6.59
C LEU A 196 -16.12 6.56 7.28
N ILE A 197 -16.16 6.56 8.61
CA ILE A 197 -17.11 5.75 9.39
C ILE A 197 -18.55 6.14 9.05
N ARG A 198 -18.85 7.43 8.95
CA ARG A 198 -20.18 7.91 8.60
C ARG A 198 -20.62 7.45 7.21
N HIS A 199 -19.71 7.49 6.23
CA HIS A 199 -20.02 7.18 4.84
C HIS A 199 -19.80 5.71 4.47
N PHE A 200 -19.36 4.87 5.41
CA PHE A 200 -18.94 3.49 5.12
C PHE A 200 -20.00 2.65 4.41
N GLU A 201 -21.27 2.79 4.80
CA GLU A 201 -22.36 2.04 4.18
C GLU A 201 -22.62 2.46 2.73
N ALA A 202 -22.40 3.73 2.39
CA ALA A 202 -22.55 4.26 1.03
C ALA A 202 -21.38 3.89 0.11
N ILE A 203 -20.21 3.54 0.66
CA ILE A 203 -19.06 3.13 -0.14
C ILE A 203 -19.41 1.84 -0.89
N PRO A 204 -19.24 1.76 -2.23
CA PRO A 204 -19.58 0.56 -2.98
C PRO A 204 -18.84 -0.68 -2.46
N PRO A 205 -19.49 -1.85 -2.27
CA PRO A 205 -18.84 -3.03 -1.69
C PRO A 205 -17.60 -3.55 -2.42
N TRP A 206 -17.47 -3.23 -3.71
CA TRP A 206 -16.31 -3.60 -4.53
C TRP A 206 -15.10 -2.68 -4.30
N LEU A 207 -15.29 -1.51 -3.68
CA LEU A 207 -14.23 -0.57 -3.31
C LEU A 207 -13.88 -0.79 -1.84
N LYS A 208 -12.80 -1.52 -1.58
CA LYS A 208 -12.33 -1.84 -0.22
C LYS A 208 -11.40 -0.76 0.30
N LEU A 209 -11.44 -0.53 1.61
CA LEU A 209 -10.58 0.43 2.29
C LEU A 209 -9.36 -0.28 2.87
N LEU A 210 -8.16 0.26 2.62
CA LEU A 210 -6.94 -0.13 3.32
C LEU A 210 -6.45 1.08 4.12
N LEU A 211 -6.51 0.98 5.44
CA LEU A 211 -6.32 2.09 6.36
C LEU A 211 -5.13 1.80 7.25
N THR A 212 -4.27 2.79 7.51
CA THR A 212 -3.22 2.66 8.54
C THR A 212 -3.48 3.62 9.69
N ILE A 213 -3.23 3.14 10.90
CA ILE A 213 -3.42 3.93 12.11
C ILE A 213 -2.44 3.47 13.20
N ARG A 214 -1.99 4.39 14.07
CA ARG A 214 -1.25 4.00 15.28
C ARG A 214 -2.13 3.20 16.23
N THR A 215 -1.55 2.22 16.90
CA THR A 215 -2.29 1.34 17.83
C THR A 215 -2.96 2.12 18.97
N SER A 216 -2.33 3.20 19.45
CA SER A 216 -2.90 4.11 20.46
C SER A 216 -4.20 4.81 20.01
N TYR A 217 -4.45 4.91 18.70
CA TYR A 217 -5.64 5.51 18.10
C TYR A 217 -6.64 4.47 17.59
N GLY A 218 -6.40 3.18 17.84
CA GLY A 218 -7.22 2.08 17.30
C GLY A 218 -8.70 2.12 17.71
N GLU A 219 -9.03 2.74 18.86
CA GLU A 219 -10.41 2.88 19.36
C GLU A 219 -11.35 3.57 18.36
N ILE A 220 -10.83 4.53 17.59
CA ILE A 220 -11.61 5.30 16.61
C ILE A 220 -12.19 4.37 15.55
N MET A 221 -11.43 3.35 15.14
CA MET A 221 -11.80 2.44 14.06
C MET A 221 -12.73 1.31 14.50
N LYS A 222 -13.01 1.15 15.81
CA LYS A 222 -13.87 0.06 16.32
C LYS A 222 -15.29 0.11 15.75
N LYS A 223 -15.78 1.29 15.40
CA LYS A 223 -17.09 1.49 14.79
C LYS A 223 -17.16 1.03 13.33
N LEU A 224 -16.01 0.78 12.70
CA LEU A 224 -15.91 0.34 11.31
C LEU A 224 -15.80 -1.19 11.23
N PRO A 225 -16.68 -1.89 10.49
CA PRO A 225 -16.57 -3.33 10.23
C PRO A 225 -15.28 -3.65 9.45
N SER A 226 -14.23 -4.03 10.19
CA SER A 226 -12.88 -4.12 9.64
C SER A 226 -12.16 -5.42 10.00
N HIS A 227 -11.23 -5.82 9.14
CA HIS A 227 -10.16 -6.75 9.49
C HIS A 227 -8.98 -5.98 10.05
N TYR A 228 -8.42 -6.44 11.18
CA TYR A 228 -7.28 -5.79 11.82
C TYR A 228 -6.01 -6.60 11.60
N ILE A 229 -4.96 -5.93 11.15
CA ILE A 229 -3.61 -6.49 11.02
C ILE A 229 -2.70 -5.65 11.92
N SER A 230 -2.19 -6.24 13.00
CA SER A 230 -1.29 -5.55 13.94
C SER A 230 0.16 -5.87 13.62
N LEU A 231 0.98 -4.83 13.46
CA LEU A 231 2.42 -4.90 13.26
C LEU A 231 3.23 -4.80 14.57
N ASP A 232 2.57 -4.55 15.71
CA ASP A 232 3.24 -4.43 17.03
C ASP A 232 3.89 -5.75 17.48
N LYS A 233 3.32 -6.87 17.04
CA LYS A 233 3.76 -8.21 17.44
C LYS A 233 4.91 -8.74 16.58
N ALA A 234 5.44 -7.95 15.65
CA ALA A 234 6.47 -8.39 14.73
C ALA A 234 7.76 -8.85 15.44
N SER A 235 8.18 -8.14 16.50
CA SER A 235 9.37 -8.50 17.27
C SER A 235 9.18 -9.74 18.15
N MET A 236 7.94 -10.02 18.57
CA MET A 236 7.60 -11.08 19.52
C MET A 236 7.23 -12.41 18.86
N SER A 237 7.09 -12.43 17.53
CA SER A 237 6.72 -13.63 16.78
C SER A 237 7.97 -14.36 16.28
N GLU A 238 8.22 -15.56 16.79
CA GLU A 238 9.33 -16.40 16.33
C GLU A 238 9.26 -16.69 14.83
N ASN A 239 8.05 -16.82 14.28
CA ASN A 239 7.85 -17.01 12.84
C ASN A 239 8.31 -15.79 12.04
N ILE A 240 7.98 -14.57 12.51
CA ILE A 240 8.39 -13.34 11.84
C ILE A 240 9.90 -13.15 11.96
N GLN A 241 10.49 -13.46 13.11
CA GLN A 241 11.95 -13.45 13.29
C GLN A 241 12.65 -14.43 12.35
N LYS A 242 12.12 -15.65 12.24
CA LYS A 242 12.61 -16.66 11.31
C LYS A 242 12.51 -16.20 9.86
N ASP A 243 11.37 -15.63 9.46
CA ASP A 243 11.15 -15.09 8.11
C ASP A 243 12.11 -13.93 7.81
N LEU A 244 12.33 -13.01 8.76
CA LEU A 244 13.27 -11.90 8.63
C LEU A 244 14.71 -12.41 8.47
N CYS A 245 15.16 -13.32 9.32
CA CYS A 245 16.50 -13.92 9.23
C CYS A 245 16.70 -14.60 7.88
N THR A 246 15.68 -15.34 7.44
CA THR A 246 15.68 -16.06 6.18
C THR A 246 15.73 -15.10 4.98
N TYR A 247 14.93 -14.03 5.00
CA TYR A 247 14.93 -12.98 3.97
C TYR A 247 16.27 -12.24 3.90
N ILE A 248 16.85 -11.85 5.04
CA ILE A 248 18.15 -11.18 5.10
C ILE A 248 19.23 -12.08 4.51
N MET A 249 19.31 -13.35 4.94
CA MET A 249 20.27 -14.31 4.41
C MET A 249 20.09 -14.52 2.92
N HIS A 250 18.85 -14.60 2.44
CA HIS A 250 18.56 -14.67 1.01
C HIS A 250 19.10 -13.42 0.27
N ARG A 251 18.81 -12.21 0.76
CA ARG A 251 19.28 -10.95 0.12
C ARG A 251 20.81 -10.86 0.06
N ILE A 252 21.50 -11.30 1.11
CA ILE A 252 22.98 -11.37 1.16
C ILE A 252 23.51 -12.37 0.11
N ASN A 253 22.83 -13.50 -0.05
CA ASN A 253 23.24 -14.55 -0.97
C ASN A 253 22.88 -14.24 -2.43
N THR A 254 21.80 -13.51 -2.70
CA THR A 254 21.32 -13.25 -4.07
C THR A 254 21.87 -11.94 -4.64
N SER A 255 22.16 -10.94 -3.80
CA SER A 255 22.64 -9.64 -4.27
C SER A 255 24.16 -9.49 -4.17
N SER A 256 24.83 -9.42 -5.32
CA SER A 256 26.28 -9.18 -5.42
C SER A 256 26.69 -7.84 -4.78
N SER A 257 25.87 -6.80 -4.93
CA SER A 257 26.10 -5.48 -4.31
C SER A 257 26.03 -5.52 -2.78
N ILE A 258 25.08 -6.25 -2.19
CA ILE A 258 24.99 -6.42 -0.73
C ILE A 258 26.19 -7.23 -0.24
N ARG A 259 26.55 -8.31 -0.94
CA ARG A 259 27.69 -9.15 -0.59
C ARG A 259 29.02 -8.39 -0.63
N ALA A 260 29.21 -7.55 -1.65
CA ALA A 260 30.39 -6.71 -1.78
C ALA A 260 30.55 -5.76 -0.57
N ASN A 261 29.45 -5.20 -0.06
CA ASN A 261 29.49 -4.27 1.07
C ASN A 261 29.66 -4.95 2.46
N ILE A 262 29.40 -6.26 2.58
CA ILE A 262 29.53 -6.99 3.86
C ILE A 262 30.97 -7.43 4.13
N THR A 263 31.81 -7.53 3.09
CA THR A 263 33.17 -8.11 3.19
C THR A 263 34.28 -7.09 3.47
N VAL A 264 33.98 -5.78 3.48
CA VAL A 264 35.02 -4.72 3.43
C VAL A 264 35.73 -4.46 4.77
N ASN A 265 35.27 -5.01 5.91
CA ASN A 265 35.85 -4.66 7.22
C ASN A 265 36.62 -5.77 7.98
N ASN A 266 37.02 -6.88 7.33
CA ASN A 266 37.84 -7.90 8.00
C ASN A 266 39.17 -8.16 7.27
N SER A 267 40.09 -7.21 7.35
CA SER A 267 41.51 -7.55 7.24
C SER A 267 41.91 -8.37 8.46
N LYS A 268 41.94 -9.70 8.27
CA LYS A 268 42.23 -10.79 9.23
C LYS A 268 41.08 -11.12 10.18
N VAL A 269 40.38 -12.23 9.94
CA VAL A 269 40.10 -13.30 10.92
C VAL A 269 39.54 -14.50 10.13
N GLU A 270 40.18 -15.66 10.30
CA GLU A 270 39.72 -16.97 9.85
C GLU A 270 38.37 -17.32 10.49
N GLY A 271 37.38 -17.72 9.67
CA GLY A 271 36.07 -18.15 10.14
C GLY A 271 34.90 -17.37 9.54
N SER A 272 34.61 -17.57 8.25
CA SER A 272 33.58 -16.80 7.50
C SER A 272 32.13 -16.97 8.02
N SER A 273 31.89 -17.93 8.90
CA SER A 273 30.56 -18.20 9.47
C SER A 273 30.25 -17.29 10.66
N THR A 274 31.22 -16.96 11.51
CA THR A 274 31.00 -16.21 12.77
C THR A 274 30.75 -14.72 12.54
N SER A 275 31.41 -14.08 11.57
CA SER A 275 31.19 -12.65 11.26
C SER A 275 29.77 -12.35 10.74
N LYS A 276 29.11 -13.31 10.07
CA LYS A 276 27.72 -13.16 9.61
C LYS A 276 26.74 -13.07 10.78
N TYR A 277 27.01 -13.77 11.89
CA TYR A 277 26.16 -13.74 13.09
C TYR A 277 26.35 -12.46 13.92
N VAL A 278 27.53 -11.83 13.89
CA VAL A 278 27.79 -10.57 14.62
C VAL A 278 27.02 -9.41 14.00
N PHE A 279 26.94 -9.34 12.66
CA PHE A 279 26.15 -8.34 11.95
C PHE A 279 24.64 -8.49 12.23
N MET A 280 24.18 -9.74 12.31
CA MET A 280 22.79 -10.09 12.62
C MET A 280 22.38 -9.69 14.04
N ARG A 281 23.30 -9.79 15.01
CA ARG A 281 23.02 -9.44 16.41
C ARG A 281 22.94 -7.92 16.66
N HIS A 282 23.50 -7.10 15.78
CA HIS A 282 23.53 -5.64 15.92
C HIS A 282 22.33 -4.92 15.27
N PHE A 283 21.57 -5.60 14.41
CA PHE A 283 20.39 -5.04 13.73
C PHE A 283 19.05 -5.60 14.25
N ILE A 284 19.07 -6.71 14.99
CA ILE A 284 17.86 -7.40 15.48
C ILE A 284 17.60 -7.14 16.98
N PHE A 285 18.51 -6.46 17.68
CA PHE A 285 18.31 -5.99 19.06
C PHE A 285 18.51 -4.47 19.15
#